data_AF-A0A561BW11-F1
#
_entry.id   AF-A0A561BW11-F1
#
_cell.length_a   1.000
_cell.length_b   1.000
_cell.length_c   1.000
_cell.angle_alpha   90.00
_cell.angle_beta   90.00
_cell.angle_gamma   90.00
#
_symmetry.space_group_name_H-M   'P 1'
#
loop_
_entity.id
_entity.type
_entity.pdbx_description
1 polymer ?
#
loop_
_entity_poly.entity_id
_entity_poly.type
_entity_poly.pdbx_seq_one_letter_code
_entity_poly.pdbx_strand_id
1 'polypeptide(L)'
;MSDFPRRSTEWVTFVARTLVLLTGAALIVAVVIEFFRDDEVSTAALIVGAVLLVLPLVVDRLEKFSVTPQGFDFEFTQQVANLGAPKTAGLLEQTGMARDLETYAFVYNELTDPDLLPYRKRLLDKLVAEATSAATTHRFDAEEVHKLFYAGSPVMRVLALGLMEGDPSLLSPDILRSAIAESRTGNEQYHGLKLAERAWPRLSQPTRTELSALIRSDVHIHEDPDRTRLAQRILARPVTN
;
A
#
# COMPACT_ATOMS: atom_id res chain seq x y z
N MET A 1 39.46 -12.29 6.34
CA MET A 1 38.20 -13.05 6.22
C MET A 1 38.02 -13.79 7.53
N SER A 2 37.36 -13.14 8.50
CA SER A 2 37.16 -13.65 9.86
C SER A 2 35.66 -13.72 10.11
N ASP A 3 35.11 -14.92 9.98
CA ASP A 3 33.73 -15.24 10.39
C ASP A 3 33.62 -15.09 11.91
N PHE A 4 32.99 -14.00 12.36
CA PHE A 4 32.53 -13.88 13.74
C PHE A 4 31.27 -14.75 13.91
N PRO A 5 31.12 -15.48 15.03
CA PRO A 5 30.02 -16.43 15.19
C PRO A 5 28.68 -15.71 15.37
N ARG A 6 27.80 -15.78 14.36
CA ARG A 6 26.38 -15.32 14.39
C ARG A 6 25.58 -15.78 15.62
N ARG A 7 26.02 -16.84 16.33
CA ARG A 7 25.39 -17.37 17.53
C ARG A 7 25.43 -16.44 18.76
N SER A 8 26.40 -15.53 18.88
CA SER A 8 26.51 -14.71 20.09
C SER A 8 25.44 -13.62 20.18
N THR A 9 25.01 -13.07 19.04
CA THR A 9 24.01 -11.99 18.98
C THR A 9 22.60 -12.46 19.34
N GLU A 10 22.18 -13.62 18.84
CA GLU A 10 20.85 -14.20 19.14
C GLU A 10 20.72 -14.60 20.62
N TRP A 11 21.82 -15.07 21.22
CA TRP A 11 21.83 -15.48 22.62
C TRP A 11 21.78 -14.27 23.56
N VAL A 12 22.47 -13.18 23.22
CA VAL A 12 22.44 -11.92 23.99
C VAL A 12 21.06 -11.26 23.92
N THR A 13 20.41 -11.23 22.76
CA THR A 13 19.05 -10.66 22.63
C THR A 13 18.02 -11.50 23.37
N PHE A 14 18.11 -12.83 23.30
CA PHE A 14 17.25 -13.73 24.08
C PHE A 14 17.37 -13.48 25.59
N VAL A 15 18.60 -13.44 26.13
CA VAL A 15 18.84 -13.21 27.56
C VAL A 15 18.36 -11.83 27.99
N ALA A 16 18.64 -10.78 27.20
CA ALA A 16 18.19 -9.43 27.50
C ALA A 16 16.64 -9.33 27.57
N ARG A 17 15.93 -9.99 26.65
CA ARG A 17 14.45 -10.03 26.65
C ARG A 17 13.90 -10.76 27.86
N THR A 18 14.47 -11.91 28.20
CA THR A 18 14.05 -12.67 29.39
C THR A 18 14.25 -11.82 30.64
N LEU A 19 15.37 -11.10 30.76
CA LEU A 19 15.63 -10.22 31.90
C LEU A 19 14.66 -9.03 31.97
N VAL A 20 14.34 -8.39 30.83
CA VAL A 20 13.37 -7.28 30.80
C VAL A 20 11.96 -7.75 31.19
N LEU A 21 11.51 -8.88 30.66
CA LEU A 21 10.20 -9.45 31.00
C LEU A 21 10.11 -9.86 32.47
N LEU A 22 11.15 -10.50 33.00
CA LEU A 22 11.21 -10.88 34.42
C LEU A 22 11.22 -9.66 35.33
N THR A 23 11.95 -8.60 34.95
CA THR A 23 12.00 -7.34 35.71
C THR A 23 10.66 -6.62 35.69
N GLY A 24 10.01 -6.53 34.53
CA GLY A 24 8.66 -5.96 34.40
C GLY A 24 7.61 -6.74 35.21
N ALA A 25 7.64 -8.07 35.16
CA ALA A 25 6.75 -8.92 35.96
C ALA A 25 7.00 -8.76 37.47
N ALA A 26 8.26 -8.72 37.90
CA ALA A 26 8.62 -8.52 39.30
C ALA A 26 8.13 -7.17 39.85
N LEU A 27 8.23 -6.10 39.05
CA LEU A 27 7.72 -4.77 39.42
C LEU A 27 6.19 -4.75 39.57
N ILE A 28 5.46 -5.43 38.68
CA ILE A 28 4.00 -5.52 38.78
C ILE A 28 3.59 -6.33 40.01
N VAL A 29 4.27 -7.45 40.28
CA VAL A 29 4.00 -8.26 41.48
C VAL A 29 4.29 -7.45 42.75
N ALA A 30 5.37 -6.66 42.79
CA ALA A 30 5.67 -5.79 43.92
C ALA A 30 4.57 -4.74 44.16
N VAL A 31 4.09 -4.08 43.09
CA VAL A 31 3.00 -3.11 43.16
C VAL A 31 1.69 -3.76 43.61
N VAL A 32 1.39 -4.98 43.15
CA VAL A 32 0.19 -5.72 43.59
C VAL A 32 0.30 -6.08 45.08
N ILE A 33 1.48 -6.50 45.55
CA ILE A 33 1.70 -6.79 46.97
C ILE A 33 1.55 -5.53 47.84
N GLU A 34 2.06 -4.38 47.38
CA GLU A 34 1.89 -3.08 48.06
C GLU A 34 0.44 -2.60 48.05
N PHE A 35 -0.30 -2.79 46.96
CA PHE A 35 -1.73 -2.48 46.87
C PHE A 35 -2.57 -3.26 47.90
N PHE A 36 -2.22 -4.52 48.17
CA PHE A 36 -2.88 -5.32 49.22
C PHE A 36 -2.42 -4.98 50.65
N ARG A 37 -1.44 -4.08 50.82
CA ARG A 37 -0.92 -3.63 52.13
C ARG A 37 -1.41 -2.23 52.55
N ASP A 38 -2.33 -1.63 51.79
CA ASP A 38 -2.97 -0.33 52.12
C ASP A 38 -2.00 0.87 52.13
N ASP A 39 -0.87 0.77 51.43
CA ASP A 39 0.07 1.87 51.20
C ASP A 39 -0.28 2.63 49.91
N GLU A 40 0.09 3.93 49.86
CA GLU A 40 -0.12 4.81 48.72
C GLU A 40 0.63 4.28 47.48
N VAL A 41 -0.09 3.56 46.61
CA VAL A 41 0.52 2.88 45.47
C VAL A 41 1.18 3.89 44.53
N SER A 42 2.48 3.75 44.34
CA SER A 42 3.25 4.58 43.42
C SER A 42 2.79 4.33 41.98
N THR A 43 1.92 5.22 41.49
CA THR A 43 1.35 5.17 40.13
C THR A 43 2.44 5.12 39.06
N ALA A 44 3.61 5.71 39.35
CA ALA A 44 4.78 5.67 38.49
C ALA A 44 5.33 4.25 38.30
N ALA A 45 5.37 3.42 39.35
CA ALA A 45 5.87 2.05 39.25
C ALA A 45 4.95 1.16 38.40
N LEU A 46 3.64 1.39 38.49
CA LEU A 46 2.62 0.67 37.71
C LEU A 46 2.72 1.02 36.22
N ILE A 47 2.88 2.30 35.89
CA ILE A 47 3.11 2.76 34.51
C ILE A 47 4.41 2.19 33.96
N VAL A 48 5.51 2.26 34.72
CA VAL A 48 6.82 1.73 34.28
C VAL A 48 6.76 0.21 34.08
N GLY A 49 6.12 -0.52 34.99
CA GLY A 49 5.94 -1.98 34.86
C GLY A 49 5.09 -2.35 33.63
N ALA A 50 4.00 -1.63 33.38
CA ALA A 50 3.15 -1.83 32.20
C ALA A 50 3.90 -1.51 30.90
N VAL A 51 4.65 -0.40 30.85
CA VAL A 51 5.49 -0.04 29.69
C VAL A 51 6.55 -1.10 29.43
N LEU A 52 7.21 -1.62 30.47
CA LEU A 52 8.22 -2.67 30.34
C LEU A 52 7.66 -4.03 29.90
N LEU A 53 6.39 -4.35 30.19
CA LEU A 53 5.74 -5.54 29.66
C LEU A 53 5.38 -5.43 28.17
N VAL A 54 5.01 -4.22 27.72
CA VAL A 54 4.63 -3.97 26.33
C VAL A 54 5.86 -3.79 25.44
N LEU A 55 6.97 -3.30 26.00
CA LEU A 55 8.19 -2.98 25.26
C LEU A 55 8.72 -4.16 24.41
N PRO A 56 8.85 -5.39 24.92
CA PRO A 56 9.36 -6.52 24.14
C PRO A 56 8.45 -6.88 22.96
N LEU A 57 7.12 -6.73 23.10
CA LEU A 57 6.15 -6.98 22.03
C LEU A 57 6.28 -5.94 20.89
N VAL A 58 6.52 -4.69 21.27
CA VAL A 58 6.77 -3.60 20.33
C VAL A 58 8.16 -3.73 19.72
N VAL A 59 9.18 -4.10 20.49
CA VAL A 59 10.55 -4.31 20.02
C VAL A 59 10.64 -5.52 19.09
N ASP A 60 9.89 -6.60 19.31
CA ASP A 60 9.81 -7.73 18.37
C ASP A 60 9.10 -7.35 17.06
N ARG A 61 8.12 -6.44 17.13
CA ARG A 61 7.56 -5.83 15.92
C ARG A 61 8.55 -4.90 15.26
N LEU A 62 9.27 -4.07 16.03
CA LEU A 62 10.29 -3.11 15.57
C LEU A 62 11.60 -3.77 15.14
N GLU A 63 11.92 -4.99 15.53
CA GLU A 63 13.10 -5.71 15.01
C GLU A 63 12.82 -6.33 13.64
N LYS A 64 11.54 -6.53 13.28
CA LYS A 64 11.14 -6.67 11.87
C LYS A 64 11.19 -5.34 11.12
N PHE A 65 11.23 -4.20 11.81
CA PHE A 65 11.67 -2.93 11.26
C PHE A 65 13.19 -2.83 11.40
N SER A 66 13.94 -3.48 10.50
CA SER A 66 15.36 -3.14 10.33
C SER A 66 15.46 -1.68 9.88
N VAL A 67 15.50 -0.75 10.84
CA VAL A 67 15.82 0.66 10.60
C VAL A 67 17.32 0.71 10.31
N THR A 68 17.66 0.43 9.06
CA THR A 68 18.98 0.69 8.53
C THR A 68 19.16 2.23 8.52
N PRO A 69 20.33 2.78 8.87
CA PRO A 69 20.57 4.24 8.92
C PRO A 69 20.39 4.99 7.58
N GLN A 70 19.96 4.32 6.52
CA GLN A 70 19.85 4.81 5.14
C GLN A 70 18.40 4.94 4.65
N GLY A 71 17.40 4.73 5.51
CA GLY A 71 16.01 5.10 5.24
C GLY A 71 15.20 4.07 4.46
N PHE A 72 13.91 3.98 4.78
CA PHE A 72 12.93 3.11 4.13
C PHE A 72 12.82 3.42 2.62
N ASP A 73 12.83 4.71 2.25
CA ASP A 73 12.59 5.28 0.91
C ASP A 73 13.32 4.66 -0.31
N PHE A 74 14.33 3.79 -0.11
CA PHE A 74 15.14 3.23 -1.18
C PHE A 74 14.49 2.01 -1.86
N GLU A 75 13.67 1.20 -1.17
CA GLU A 75 13.23 -0.08 -1.72
C GLU A 75 12.23 0.11 -2.87
N PHE A 76 11.21 0.94 -2.69
CA PHE A 76 10.17 1.14 -3.70
C PHE A 76 10.71 1.85 -4.96
N THR A 77 11.46 2.94 -4.78
CA THR A 77 12.06 3.72 -5.88
C THR A 77 13.03 2.84 -6.68
N GLN A 78 13.82 2.02 -5.99
CA GLN A 78 14.73 1.08 -6.64
C GLN A 78 13.97 -0.02 -7.39
N GLN A 79 12.86 -0.53 -6.85
CA GLN A 79 12.01 -1.46 -7.59
C GLN A 79 11.44 -0.82 -8.87
N VAL A 80 10.92 0.41 -8.81
CA VAL A 80 10.43 1.13 -10.00
C VAL A 80 11.54 1.36 -11.02
N ALA A 81 12.73 1.76 -10.58
CA ALA A 81 13.89 1.92 -11.46
C ALA A 81 14.31 0.58 -12.11
N ASN A 82 14.32 -0.51 -11.34
CA ASN A 82 14.66 -1.85 -11.82
C ASN A 82 13.64 -2.42 -12.81
N LEU A 83 12.39 -1.95 -12.76
CA LEU A 83 11.35 -2.23 -13.77
C LEU A 83 11.58 -1.45 -15.09
N GLY A 84 12.67 -0.68 -15.19
CA GLY A 84 13.00 0.12 -16.36
C GLY A 84 12.21 1.41 -16.45
N ALA A 85 11.79 1.96 -15.29
CA ALA A 85 11.10 3.23 -15.14
C ALA A 85 11.89 4.25 -14.28
N PRO A 86 13.17 4.54 -14.58
CA PRO A 86 14.03 5.37 -13.73
C PRO A 86 13.59 6.85 -13.65
N LYS A 87 13.02 7.44 -14.69
CA LYS A 87 12.57 8.85 -14.62
C LYS A 87 11.35 8.99 -13.71
N THR A 88 10.43 8.05 -13.81
CA THR A 88 9.24 7.90 -12.97
C THR A 88 9.66 7.69 -11.52
N ALA A 89 10.64 6.81 -11.27
CA ALA A 89 11.21 6.62 -9.94
C ALA A 89 11.73 7.95 -9.35
N GLY A 90 12.51 8.72 -10.12
CA GLY A 90 13.01 10.04 -9.68
C GLY A 90 11.90 11.05 -9.39
N LEU A 91 10.81 11.06 -10.18
CA LEU A 91 9.65 11.93 -9.92
C LEU A 91 8.85 11.50 -8.68
N LEU A 92 8.72 10.19 -8.44
CA LEU A 92 8.05 9.67 -7.24
C LEU A 92 8.86 9.98 -5.97
N GLU A 93 10.18 9.98 -6.05
CA GLU A 93 11.07 10.40 -4.97
C GLU A 93 10.95 11.91 -4.70
N GLN A 94 11.02 12.75 -5.75
CA GLN A 94 10.89 14.20 -5.62
C GLN A 94 9.53 14.65 -5.06
N THR A 95 8.47 13.93 -5.37
CA THR A 95 7.11 14.22 -4.87
C THR A 95 6.86 13.67 -3.46
N GLY A 96 7.82 12.95 -2.86
CA GLY A 96 7.66 12.27 -1.57
C GLY A 96 6.77 11.04 -1.61
N MET A 97 6.23 10.69 -2.78
CA MET A 97 5.25 9.62 -2.94
C MET A 97 5.85 8.23 -2.73
N ALA A 98 7.15 8.06 -3.01
CA ALA A 98 7.85 6.79 -2.78
C ALA A 98 7.72 6.29 -1.32
N ARG A 99 7.82 7.21 -0.36
CA ARG A 99 7.71 6.91 1.07
C ARG A 99 6.30 6.48 1.47
N ASP A 100 5.31 7.19 0.94
CA ASP A 100 3.91 6.87 1.17
C ASP A 100 3.60 5.49 0.56
N LEU A 101 4.05 5.24 -0.68
CA LEU A 101 3.93 3.97 -1.41
C LEU A 101 4.52 2.77 -0.69
N GLU A 102 5.67 2.93 -0.04
CA GLU A 102 6.29 1.86 0.73
C GLU A 102 5.54 1.55 2.02
N THR A 103 5.10 2.60 2.73
CA THR A 103 4.22 2.47 3.90
C THR A 103 2.92 1.78 3.49
N TYR A 104 2.36 2.13 2.33
CA TYR A 104 1.15 1.49 1.80
C TYR A 104 1.39 0.05 1.37
N ALA A 105 2.49 -0.27 0.69
CA ALA A 105 2.79 -1.64 0.28
C ALA A 105 2.96 -2.57 1.49
N PHE A 106 3.61 -2.07 2.55
CA PHE A 106 3.73 -2.76 3.82
C PHE A 106 2.36 -3.00 4.46
N VAL A 107 1.56 -1.95 4.62
CA VAL A 107 0.22 -2.03 5.23
C VAL A 107 -0.72 -2.90 4.40
N TYR A 108 -0.67 -2.83 3.07
CA TYR A 108 -1.48 -3.63 2.16
C TYR A 108 -1.19 -5.14 2.28
N ASN A 109 0.07 -5.52 2.56
CA ASN A 109 0.48 -6.90 2.76
C ASN A 109 0.13 -7.40 4.18
N GLU A 110 0.12 -6.52 5.17
CA GLU A 110 -0.20 -6.89 6.56
C GLU A 110 -1.72 -6.91 6.82
N LEU A 111 -2.50 -6.04 6.17
CA LEU A 111 -3.96 -5.97 6.28
C LEU A 111 -4.65 -7.01 5.39
N THR A 112 -4.44 -8.30 5.71
CA THR A 112 -5.13 -9.44 5.07
C THR A 112 -6.47 -9.77 5.71
N ASP A 113 -6.73 -9.24 6.91
CA ASP A 113 -8.00 -9.43 7.63
C ASP A 113 -9.18 -8.81 6.86
N PRO A 114 -10.26 -9.58 6.60
CA PRO A 114 -11.49 -9.08 5.98
C PRO A 114 -12.07 -7.81 6.64
N ASP A 115 -11.95 -7.67 7.96
CA ASP A 115 -12.49 -6.52 8.70
C ASP A 115 -11.73 -5.22 8.38
N LEU A 116 -10.52 -5.34 7.84
CA LEU A 116 -9.64 -4.22 7.50
C LEU A 116 -9.75 -3.79 6.03
N LEU A 117 -10.56 -4.48 5.22
CA LEU A 117 -10.80 -4.15 3.81
C LEU A 117 -11.24 -2.69 3.56
N PRO A 118 -12.13 -2.08 4.37
CA PRO A 118 -12.50 -0.68 4.17
C PRO A 118 -11.36 0.31 4.39
N TYR A 119 -10.40 -0.02 5.27
CA TYR A 119 -9.21 0.81 5.51
C TYR A 119 -8.22 0.66 4.35
N ARG A 120 -8.03 -0.58 3.88
CA ARG A 120 -7.21 -0.87 2.70
C ARG A 120 -7.69 -0.12 1.45
N LYS A 121 -9.00 -0.09 1.20
CA LYS A 121 -9.61 0.66 0.10
C LYS A 121 -9.30 2.16 0.21
N ARG A 122 -9.56 2.77 1.38
CA ARG A 122 -9.30 4.21 1.63
C ARG A 122 -7.83 4.60 1.43
N LEU A 123 -6.90 3.73 1.83
CA LEU A 123 -5.46 3.97 1.62
C LEU A 123 -5.11 3.97 0.13
N LEU A 124 -5.64 3.01 -0.65
CA LEU A 124 -5.43 2.98 -2.09
C LEU A 124 -6.06 4.17 -2.80
N ASP A 125 -7.26 4.59 -2.38
CA ASP A 125 -7.91 5.79 -2.92
C ASP A 125 -7.07 7.05 -2.70
N LYS A 126 -6.45 7.18 -1.51
CA LYS A 126 -5.55 8.29 -1.19
C LYS A 126 -4.30 8.29 -2.09
N LEU A 127 -3.69 7.12 -2.26
CA LEU A 127 -2.54 6.94 -3.15
C LEU A 127 -2.88 7.30 -4.58
N VAL A 128 -4.05 6.90 -5.09
CA VAL A 128 -4.48 7.27 -6.44
C VAL A 128 -4.72 8.78 -6.55
N ALA A 129 -5.30 9.40 -5.54
CA ALA A 129 -5.50 10.86 -5.52
C ALA A 129 -4.16 11.62 -5.54
N GLU A 130 -3.17 11.15 -4.79
CA GLU A 130 -1.81 11.70 -4.77
C GLU A 130 -1.11 11.54 -6.12
N ALA A 131 -1.18 10.34 -6.72
CA ALA A 131 -0.69 10.06 -8.07
C ALA A 131 -1.32 10.96 -9.13
N THR A 132 -2.64 11.11 -9.07
CA THR A 132 -3.39 12.00 -9.95
C THR A 132 -2.89 13.44 -9.82
N SER A 133 -2.73 13.92 -8.59
CA SER A 133 -2.21 15.28 -8.31
C SER A 133 -0.77 15.47 -8.76
N ALA A 134 0.07 14.44 -8.65
CA ALA A 134 1.45 14.51 -9.12
C ALA A 134 1.49 14.62 -10.65
N ALA A 135 0.69 13.82 -11.36
CA ALA A 135 0.65 13.79 -12.83
C ALA A 135 0.01 15.04 -13.45
N THR A 136 -0.84 15.78 -12.72
CA THR A 136 -1.31 17.09 -13.19
C THR A 136 -0.23 18.17 -13.12
N THR A 137 0.78 17.99 -12.26
CA THR A 137 1.82 18.99 -11.98
C THR A 137 3.15 18.64 -12.66
N HIS A 138 3.44 17.36 -12.84
CA HIS A 138 4.68 16.84 -13.40
C HIS A 138 4.40 15.99 -14.63
N ARG A 139 5.29 16.08 -15.62
CA ARG A 139 5.21 15.25 -16.82
C ARG A 139 5.93 13.93 -16.62
N PHE A 140 5.14 12.86 -16.53
CA PHE A 140 5.64 11.49 -16.50
C PHE A 140 5.88 10.97 -17.91
N ASP A 141 6.78 9.99 -18.02
CA ASP A 141 7.09 9.31 -19.28
C ASP A 141 6.06 8.18 -19.52
N ALA A 142 5.35 8.22 -20.65
CA ALA A 142 4.27 7.27 -20.91
C ALA A 142 4.76 5.82 -20.96
N GLU A 143 5.92 5.55 -21.57
CA GLU A 143 6.44 4.19 -21.68
C GLU A 143 6.82 3.64 -20.30
N GLU A 144 7.39 4.48 -19.43
CA GLU A 144 7.72 4.08 -18.06
C GLU A 144 6.48 3.82 -17.21
N VAL A 145 5.45 4.65 -17.34
CA VAL A 145 4.16 4.44 -16.66
C VAL A 145 3.49 3.16 -17.17
N HIS A 146 3.63 2.83 -18.46
CA HIS A 146 3.12 1.57 -19.02
C HIS A 146 3.87 0.35 -18.46
N LYS A 147 5.21 0.43 -18.37
CA LYS A 147 6.02 -0.63 -17.74
C LYS A 147 5.62 -0.86 -16.29
N LEU A 148 5.40 0.23 -15.55
CA LEU A 148 4.93 0.17 -14.16
C LEU A 148 3.59 -0.55 -14.05
N PHE A 149 2.67 -0.31 -14.99
CA PHE A 149 1.42 -1.04 -15.04
C PHE A 149 1.64 -2.53 -15.38
N TYR A 150 2.34 -2.88 -16.44
CA TYR A 150 2.43 -4.29 -16.86
C TYR A 150 3.29 -5.16 -15.93
N ALA A 151 4.42 -4.63 -15.46
CA ALA A 151 5.41 -5.39 -14.70
C ALA A 151 5.35 -5.13 -13.19
N GLY A 152 4.65 -4.08 -12.74
CA GLY A 152 4.58 -3.70 -11.35
C GLY A 152 3.71 -4.62 -10.48
N SER A 153 3.85 -4.46 -9.17
CA SER A 153 2.97 -5.05 -8.16
C SER A 153 1.53 -4.51 -8.30
N PRO A 154 0.52 -5.13 -7.65
CA PRO A 154 -0.85 -4.59 -7.66
C PRO A 154 -0.95 -3.12 -7.23
N VAL A 155 -0.14 -2.70 -6.25
CA VAL A 155 -0.07 -1.30 -5.79
C VAL A 155 0.50 -0.39 -6.88
N MET A 156 1.58 -0.82 -7.56
CA MET A 156 2.18 -0.09 -8.68
C MET A 156 1.23 0.03 -9.88
N ARG A 157 0.42 -0.98 -10.14
CA ARG A 157 -0.63 -0.94 -11.18
C ARG A 157 -1.67 0.14 -10.88
N VAL A 158 -2.17 0.16 -9.65
CA VAL A 158 -3.14 1.17 -9.20
C VAL A 158 -2.51 2.57 -9.22
N LEU A 159 -1.24 2.70 -8.82
CA LEU A 159 -0.47 3.94 -8.94
C LEU A 159 -0.42 4.44 -10.39
N ALA A 160 -0.05 3.56 -11.33
CA ALA A 160 0.01 3.90 -12.75
C ALA A 160 -1.35 4.37 -13.30
N LEU A 161 -2.44 3.73 -12.88
CA LEU A 161 -3.80 4.19 -13.22
C LEU A 161 -4.08 5.59 -12.66
N GLY A 162 -3.64 5.89 -11.44
CA GLY A 162 -3.73 7.23 -10.86
C GLY A 162 -2.93 8.28 -11.63
N LEU A 163 -1.72 7.95 -12.09
CA LEU A 163 -0.94 8.84 -12.96
C LEU A 163 -1.70 9.13 -14.27
N MET A 164 -2.30 8.11 -14.89
CA MET A 164 -3.12 8.28 -16.10
C MET A 164 -4.43 9.03 -15.86
N GLU A 165 -5.00 8.97 -14.65
CA GLU A 165 -6.13 9.80 -14.26
C GLU A 165 -5.76 11.30 -14.25
N GLY A 166 -4.52 11.62 -13.84
CA GLY A 166 -4.01 13.00 -13.80
C GLY A 166 -3.57 13.52 -15.16
N ASP A 167 -2.92 12.68 -15.98
CA ASP A 167 -2.53 12.99 -17.35
C ASP A 167 -3.04 11.93 -18.33
N PRO A 168 -4.17 12.20 -19.03
CA PRO A 168 -4.73 11.28 -20.01
C PRO A 168 -3.82 11.01 -21.23
N SER A 169 -2.74 11.76 -21.44
CA SER A 169 -1.77 11.46 -22.50
C SER A 169 -0.93 10.21 -22.20
N LEU A 170 -0.88 9.79 -20.93
CA LEU A 170 -0.26 8.55 -20.48
C LEU A 170 -1.12 7.32 -20.75
N LEU A 171 -2.38 7.48 -21.16
CA LEU A 171 -3.33 6.38 -21.30
C LEU A 171 -3.17 5.64 -22.63
N SER A 172 -3.20 4.30 -22.56
CA SER A 172 -3.31 3.40 -23.71
C SER A 172 -4.64 2.62 -23.68
N PRO A 173 -5.30 2.39 -24.84
CA PRO A 173 -6.45 1.48 -24.94
C PRO A 173 -6.18 0.09 -24.36
N ASP A 174 -4.97 -0.45 -24.56
CA ASP A 174 -4.60 -1.78 -24.07
C ASP A 174 -4.52 -1.84 -22.55
N ILE A 175 -4.14 -0.72 -21.92
CA ILE A 175 -4.13 -0.60 -20.46
C ILE A 175 -5.54 -0.56 -19.92
N LEU A 176 -6.46 0.18 -20.54
CA LEU A 176 -7.88 0.16 -20.15
C LEU A 176 -8.46 -1.26 -20.24
N ARG A 177 -8.17 -1.96 -21.33
CA ARG A 177 -8.61 -3.35 -21.55
C ARG A 177 -8.08 -4.25 -20.43
N SER A 178 -6.77 -4.22 -20.17
CA SER A 178 -6.13 -5.06 -19.14
C SER A 178 -6.59 -4.68 -17.73
N ALA A 179 -6.75 -3.38 -17.41
CA ALA A 179 -7.21 -2.92 -16.11
C ALA A 179 -8.66 -3.34 -15.79
N ILE A 180 -9.49 -3.55 -16.82
CA ILE A 180 -10.88 -4.00 -16.65
C ILE A 180 -10.98 -5.52 -16.67
N ALA A 181 -10.40 -6.18 -17.68
CA ALA A 181 -10.59 -7.62 -17.92
C ALA A 181 -9.57 -8.51 -17.20
N GLU A 182 -8.37 -8.01 -16.94
CA GLU A 182 -7.24 -8.75 -16.38
C GLU A 182 -6.82 -8.14 -15.03
N SER A 183 -7.75 -7.46 -14.35
CA SER A 183 -7.49 -6.77 -13.10
C SER A 183 -7.01 -7.74 -12.03
N ARG A 184 -5.98 -7.37 -11.26
CA ARG A 184 -5.48 -8.22 -10.16
C ARG A 184 -6.25 -8.02 -8.86
N THR A 185 -6.98 -6.90 -8.76
CA THR A 185 -7.75 -6.52 -7.57
C THR A 185 -9.03 -5.79 -7.98
N GLY A 186 -10.05 -5.84 -7.12
CA GLY A 186 -11.28 -5.06 -7.33
C GLY A 186 -11.02 -3.55 -7.39
N ASN A 187 -10.00 -3.05 -6.67
CA ASN A 187 -9.63 -1.64 -6.70
C ASN A 187 -9.01 -1.23 -8.05
N GLU A 188 -8.14 -2.08 -8.60
CA GLU A 188 -7.59 -1.89 -9.94
C GLU A 188 -8.72 -1.85 -10.99
N GLN A 189 -9.68 -2.78 -10.91
CA GLN A 189 -10.82 -2.80 -11.81
C GLN A 189 -11.69 -1.54 -11.68
N TYR A 190 -11.92 -1.08 -10.46
CA TYR A 190 -12.65 0.16 -10.18
C TYR A 190 -11.98 1.37 -10.84
N HIS A 191 -10.67 1.53 -10.69
CA HIS A 191 -9.93 2.62 -11.34
C HIS A 191 -9.85 2.48 -12.87
N GLY A 192 -9.75 1.24 -13.38
CA GLY A 192 -9.86 0.96 -14.81
C GLY A 192 -11.19 1.43 -15.40
N LEU A 193 -12.31 1.11 -14.73
CA LEU A 193 -13.64 1.57 -15.12
C LEU A 193 -13.77 3.10 -15.04
N LYS A 194 -13.28 3.71 -13.96
CA LYS A 194 -13.30 5.17 -13.78
C LYS A 194 -12.52 5.89 -14.88
N LEU A 195 -11.37 5.35 -15.27
CA LEU A 195 -10.56 5.90 -16.35
C LEU A 195 -11.24 5.70 -17.71
N ALA A 196 -11.85 4.54 -17.95
CA ALA A 196 -12.64 4.28 -19.17
C ALA A 196 -13.83 5.25 -19.30
N GLU A 197 -14.55 5.53 -18.20
CA GLU A 197 -15.65 6.50 -18.19
C GLU A 197 -15.17 7.89 -18.61
N ARG A 198 -14.04 8.35 -18.07
CA ARG A 198 -13.46 9.67 -18.38
C ARG A 198 -12.92 9.74 -19.80
N ALA A 199 -12.22 8.70 -20.24
CA ALA A 199 -11.62 8.63 -21.55
C ALA A 199 -12.64 8.38 -22.67
N TRP A 200 -13.86 7.92 -22.34
CA TRP A 200 -14.88 7.49 -23.29
C TRP A 200 -15.03 8.37 -24.54
N PRO A 201 -15.15 9.71 -24.42
CA PRO A 201 -15.35 10.59 -25.58
C PRO A 201 -14.16 10.60 -26.56
N ARG A 202 -12.97 10.21 -26.11
CA ARG A 202 -11.73 10.17 -26.89
C ARG A 202 -11.40 8.78 -27.43
N LEU A 203 -12.07 7.74 -26.94
CA LEU A 203 -11.84 6.37 -27.39
C LEU A 203 -12.38 6.14 -28.81
N SER A 204 -11.68 5.30 -29.56
CA SER A 204 -12.15 4.84 -30.88
C SER A 204 -13.41 3.99 -30.74
N GLN A 205 -14.25 3.94 -31.78
CA GLN A 205 -15.45 3.09 -31.79
C GLN A 205 -15.12 1.59 -31.56
N PRO A 206 -14.07 1.01 -32.19
CA PRO A 206 -13.64 -0.35 -31.87
C PRO A 206 -13.36 -0.56 -30.38
N THR A 207 -12.58 0.33 -29.77
CA THR A 207 -12.25 0.27 -28.33
C THR A 207 -13.50 0.39 -27.46
N ARG A 208 -14.43 1.31 -27.77
CA ARG A 208 -15.70 1.45 -27.03
C ARG A 208 -16.54 0.17 -27.11
N THR A 209 -16.57 -0.47 -28.28
CA THR A 209 -17.32 -1.70 -28.52
C THR A 209 -16.74 -2.84 -27.69
N GLU A 210 -15.42 -3.00 -27.73
CA GLU A 210 -14.69 -4.01 -26.97
C GLU A 210 -14.88 -3.82 -25.45
N LEU A 211 -14.63 -2.62 -24.92
CA LEU A 211 -14.82 -2.33 -23.50
C LEU A 211 -16.26 -2.56 -23.06
N SER A 212 -17.25 -2.20 -23.88
CA SER A 212 -18.65 -2.46 -23.56
C SER A 212 -18.95 -3.96 -23.48
N ALA A 213 -18.34 -4.78 -24.33
CA ALA A 213 -18.49 -6.23 -24.29
C ALA A 213 -17.88 -6.81 -23.01
N LEU A 214 -16.64 -6.41 -22.69
CA LEU A 214 -15.93 -6.84 -21.48
C LEU A 214 -16.70 -6.49 -20.21
N ILE A 215 -17.18 -5.26 -20.10
CA ILE A 215 -17.95 -4.78 -18.94
C ILE A 215 -19.26 -5.56 -18.75
N ARG A 216 -19.94 -5.95 -19.85
CA ARG A 216 -21.18 -6.74 -19.77
C ARG A 216 -20.92 -8.18 -19.32
N SER A 217 -19.82 -8.78 -19.74
CA SER A 217 -19.52 -10.18 -19.48
C SER A 217 -18.89 -10.45 -18.11
N ASP A 218 -18.29 -9.45 -17.47
CA ASP A 218 -17.57 -9.63 -16.20
C ASP A 218 -18.53 -9.65 -15.00
N VAL A 219 -18.63 -10.80 -14.32
CA VAL A 219 -19.50 -11.00 -13.16
C VAL A 219 -19.07 -10.18 -11.94
N HIS A 220 -17.76 -9.99 -11.73
CA HIS A 220 -17.24 -9.32 -10.54
C HIS A 220 -17.53 -7.82 -10.54
N ILE A 221 -17.69 -7.21 -11.72
CA ILE A 221 -18.16 -5.83 -11.84
C ILE A 221 -19.55 -5.67 -11.23
N HIS A 222 -20.44 -6.66 -11.42
CA HIS A 222 -21.83 -6.62 -10.99
C HIS A 222 -22.04 -7.02 -9.52
N GLU A 223 -21.04 -7.61 -8.88
CA GLU A 223 -21.07 -8.00 -7.46
C GLU A 223 -20.73 -6.84 -6.51
N ASP A 224 -20.10 -5.78 -7.02
CA ASP A 224 -19.73 -4.60 -6.23
C ASP A 224 -20.55 -3.36 -6.64
N PRO A 225 -21.22 -2.68 -5.69
CA PRO A 225 -22.07 -1.52 -6.00
C PRO A 225 -21.34 -0.35 -6.66
N ASP A 226 -20.06 -0.13 -6.36
CA ASP A 226 -19.30 0.99 -6.92
C ASP A 226 -18.91 0.72 -8.37
N ARG A 227 -18.40 -0.49 -8.65
CA ARG A 227 -18.09 -0.95 -10.01
C ARG A 227 -19.34 -1.06 -10.87
N THR A 228 -20.45 -1.56 -10.33
CA THR A 228 -21.75 -1.64 -11.02
C THR A 228 -22.21 -0.25 -11.47
N ARG A 229 -22.16 0.75 -10.58
CA ARG A 229 -22.56 2.13 -10.93
C ARG A 229 -21.69 2.72 -12.03
N LEU A 230 -20.38 2.46 -12.02
CA LEU A 230 -19.47 2.90 -13.08
C LEU A 230 -19.80 2.22 -14.42
N ALA A 231 -19.96 0.90 -14.39
CA ALA A 231 -20.30 0.10 -15.56
C ALA A 231 -21.59 0.59 -16.24
N GLN A 232 -22.65 0.83 -15.46
CA GLN A 232 -23.91 1.35 -15.98
C GLN A 232 -23.75 2.72 -16.65
N ARG A 233 -22.98 3.64 -16.06
CA ARG A 233 -22.72 4.96 -16.66
C ARG A 233 -21.91 4.87 -17.95
N ILE A 234 -20.99 3.91 -18.06
CA ILE A 234 -20.24 3.66 -19.30
C ILE A 234 -21.18 3.08 -20.36
N LEU A 235 -21.94 2.03 -20.03
CA LEU A 235 -22.82 1.32 -20.96
C LEU A 235 -24.01 2.17 -21.44
N ALA A 236 -24.40 3.21 -20.70
CA ALA A 236 -25.41 4.18 -21.11
C ALA A 236 -24.90 5.18 -22.18
N ARG A 237 -23.59 5.22 -22.45
CA ARG A 237 -23.00 6.13 -23.45
C ARG A 237 -23.06 5.51 -24.85
N PRO A 238 -23.24 6.33 -25.89
CA PRO A 238 -23.24 5.82 -27.25
C PRO A 238 -21.85 5.29 -27.64
N VAL A 239 -21.86 4.18 -28.38
CA VAL A 239 -20.65 3.56 -28.94
C VAL A 239 -20.29 4.20 -30.28
N THR A 240 -21.29 4.65 -31.03
CA THR A 240 -21.18 5.43 -32.28
C THR A 240 -21.18 6.94 -31.97
N ASN A 241 -20.49 7.75 -32.78
CA ASN A 241 -20.62 9.21 -32.72
C ASN A 241 -21.97 9.68 -33.27
#